data_AF-A0A2V8Q6C9-F1
#
_entry.id   AF-A0A2V8Q6C9-F1
#
_cell.length_a   1.000
_cell.length_b   1.000
_cell.length_c   1.000
_cell.angle_alpha   90.00
_cell.angle_beta   90.00
_cell.angle_gamma   90.00
#
_symmetry.space_group_name_H-M   'P 1'
#
loop_
_entity.id
_entity.type
_entity.pdbx_description
1 polymer ?
#
loop_
_entity_poly.entity_id
_entity_poly.type
_entity_poly.pdbx_seq_one_letter_code
_entity_poly.pdbx_strand_id
1 'polypeptide(L)'
;MATIEDVLVPIYMYHRYQVEAASKVIGGQDYMFSLKGRGDRNPQIVSADEQRRALSAVLDTIKPDALVLPESLLKLIPPRPAGYQRTREDFRIRTQPTFDALAPAEAIADHVSGFLLNQERAARLVQFNARDPRNPGLLEVLDKIIGATWKARPAAGYAGEVQHTVNMVILNDLMALASGERTSNQVRAIAELKIEQLRTWLGTQRTLTADENQRAFLFYASQQIKRFQDDPKKMNITRPQEPPDGQPIGMDWWERADTVCNWR
;
A
#
# COMPACT_ATOMS: atom_id res chain seq x y z
N MET A 1 -4.82 -12.53 28.03
CA MET A 1 -5.28 -11.13 27.78
C MET A 1 -4.11 -10.20 27.45
N ALA A 2 -2.97 -10.27 28.15
CA ALA A 2 -1.80 -9.43 27.88
C ALA A 2 -1.18 -9.55 26.47
N THR A 3 -1.53 -10.59 25.70
CA THR A 3 -1.04 -10.91 24.35
C THR A 3 -2.16 -10.88 23.29
N ILE A 4 -3.27 -10.18 23.53
CA ILE A 4 -4.36 -10.06 22.53
C ILE A 4 -3.85 -9.42 21.23
N GLU A 5 -2.86 -8.51 21.32
CA GLU A 5 -2.18 -7.93 20.17
C GLU A 5 -1.60 -9.00 19.22
N ASP A 6 -0.95 -10.03 19.76
CA ASP A 6 -0.33 -11.11 18.98
C ASP A 6 -1.35 -11.90 18.16
N VAL A 7 -2.58 -12.06 18.70
CA VAL A 7 -3.68 -12.76 18.03
C VAL A 7 -4.38 -11.84 17.01
N LEU A 8 -4.38 -10.54 17.26
CA LEU A 8 -4.98 -9.55 16.35
C LEU A 8 -4.25 -9.49 15.02
N VAL A 9 -2.91 -9.54 15.02
CA VAL A 9 -2.08 -9.42 13.81
C VAL A 9 -2.53 -10.36 12.68
N PRO A 10 -2.54 -11.70 12.85
CA PRO A 10 -2.91 -12.61 11.77
C PRO A 10 -4.38 -12.50 11.34
N ILE A 11 -5.28 -12.10 12.24
CA ILE A 11 -6.70 -11.89 11.92
C ILE A 11 -6.86 -10.64 11.07
N TYR A 12 -6.22 -9.54 11.47
CA TYR A 12 -6.26 -8.28 10.75
C TYR A 12 -5.62 -8.42 9.35
N MET A 13 -4.50 -9.15 9.28
CA MET A 13 -3.75 -9.42 8.04
C MET A 13 -4.25 -10.63 7.23
N TYR A 14 -5.41 -11.23 7.59
CA TYR A 14 -5.86 -12.50 7.02
C TYR A 14 -5.96 -12.49 5.49
N HIS A 15 -6.34 -11.35 4.91
CA HIS A 15 -6.57 -11.17 3.48
C HIS A 15 -5.33 -10.76 2.67
N ARG A 16 -4.14 -10.69 3.31
CA ARG A 16 -2.93 -10.14 2.67
C ARG A 16 -2.49 -10.87 1.40
N TYR A 17 -2.69 -12.20 1.34
CA TYR A 17 -2.32 -13.02 0.18
C TYR A 17 -3.34 -12.90 -0.95
N GLN A 18 -4.62 -12.72 -0.61
CA GLN A 18 -5.68 -12.45 -1.58
C GLN A 18 -5.48 -11.07 -2.21
N VAL A 19 -5.11 -10.06 -1.40
CA VAL A 19 -4.74 -8.73 -1.89
C VAL A 19 -3.54 -8.79 -2.84
N GLU A 20 -2.49 -9.51 -2.46
CA GLU A 20 -1.33 -9.70 -3.34
C GLU A 20 -1.73 -10.35 -4.67
N ALA A 21 -2.50 -11.44 -4.61
CA ALA A 21 -2.95 -12.17 -5.80
C ALA A 21 -3.82 -11.29 -6.71
N ALA A 22 -4.80 -10.58 -6.15
CA ALA A 22 -5.66 -9.66 -6.89
C ALA A 22 -4.86 -8.50 -7.49
N SER A 23 -3.86 -7.98 -6.77
CA SER A 23 -3.02 -6.90 -7.27
C SER A 23 -2.22 -7.33 -8.51
N LYS A 24 -1.74 -8.59 -8.55
CA LYS A 24 -0.99 -9.15 -9.70
C LYS A 24 -1.80 -9.21 -11.00
N VAL A 25 -3.13 -9.19 -10.91
CA VAL A 25 -4.04 -9.12 -12.07
C VAL A 25 -3.89 -7.78 -12.81
N ILE A 26 -3.67 -6.69 -12.07
CA ILE A 26 -3.54 -5.33 -12.61
C ILE A 26 -2.23 -5.21 -13.39
N GLY A 27 -2.27 -4.86 -14.67
CA GLY A 27 -1.09 -4.93 -15.55
C GLY A 27 -0.53 -6.35 -15.67
N GLY A 28 -1.33 -7.37 -15.35
CA GLY A 28 -0.98 -8.78 -15.36
C GLY A 28 -1.05 -9.41 -16.75
N GLN A 29 -0.25 -10.45 -16.93
CA GLN A 29 -0.27 -11.31 -18.11
C GLN A 29 -0.42 -12.75 -17.63
N ASP A 30 -1.40 -13.47 -18.18
CA ASP A 30 -1.58 -14.90 -17.99
C ASP A 30 -0.61 -15.64 -18.92
N TYR A 31 0.27 -16.46 -18.34
CA TYR A 31 1.23 -17.26 -19.09
C TYR A 31 1.45 -18.60 -18.39
N MET A 32 1.71 -19.62 -19.19
CA MET A 32 2.16 -20.92 -18.71
C MET A 32 3.60 -21.14 -19.15
N PHE A 33 4.39 -21.72 -18.25
CA PHE A 33 5.72 -22.21 -18.63
C PHE A 33 5.56 -23.50 -19.41
N SER A 34 5.94 -23.45 -20.69
CA SER A 34 5.91 -24.61 -21.58
C SER A 34 6.77 -25.74 -21.05
N LEU A 35 6.17 -26.91 -20.82
CA LEU A 35 6.89 -28.16 -20.65
C LEU A 35 6.88 -28.91 -21.98
N LYS A 36 8.03 -29.44 -22.37
CA LYS A 36 8.26 -30.06 -23.68
C LYS A 36 7.16 -31.09 -23.99
N GLY A 37 6.37 -30.85 -25.05
CA GLY A 37 5.34 -31.77 -25.53
C GLY A 37 3.89 -31.47 -25.11
N ARG A 38 3.62 -30.38 -24.37
CA ARG A 38 2.26 -29.89 -24.13
C ARG A 38 1.98 -28.70 -25.06
N GLY A 39 0.77 -28.63 -25.63
CA GLY A 39 0.35 -27.50 -26.48
C GLY A 39 0.25 -26.23 -25.65
N ASP A 40 1.04 -25.23 -26.01
CA ASP A 40 1.18 -24.00 -25.24
C ASP A 40 0.11 -22.97 -25.58
N ARG A 41 -0.40 -22.27 -24.57
CA ARG A 41 -1.14 -21.02 -24.78
C ARG A 41 -0.13 -19.87 -24.77
N ASN A 42 -0.15 -19.06 -25.83
CA ASN A 42 0.64 -17.83 -25.86
C ASN A 42 0.27 -16.93 -24.67
N PRO A 43 1.26 -16.26 -24.04
CA PRO A 43 1.00 -15.33 -22.96
C PRO A 43 -0.06 -14.27 -23.33
N GLN A 44 -1.15 -14.18 -22.58
CA GLN A 44 -2.27 -13.27 -22.83
C GLN A 44 -2.36 -12.18 -21.76
N ILE A 45 -2.54 -10.93 -22.17
CA ILE A 45 -2.84 -9.86 -21.23
C ILE A 45 -4.20 -10.14 -20.58
N VAL A 46 -4.30 -9.99 -19.26
CA VAL A 46 -5.57 -10.19 -18.57
C VAL A 46 -6.61 -9.20 -19.09
N SER A 47 -7.86 -9.64 -19.27
CA SER A 47 -8.92 -8.78 -19.82
C SER A 47 -9.05 -7.47 -19.06
N ALA A 48 -9.31 -6.37 -19.77
CA ALA A 48 -9.40 -5.04 -19.18
C ALA A 48 -10.46 -4.93 -18.07
N ASP A 49 -11.60 -5.60 -18.23
CA ASP A 49 -12.65 -5.64 -17.23
C ASP A 49 -12.20 -6.34 -15.95
N GLU A 50 -11.47 -7.45 -16.07
CA GLU A 50 -10.92 -8.16 -14.91
C GLU A 50 -9.86 -7.33 -14.18
N GLN A 51 -9.01 -6.61 -14.91
CA GLN A 51 -8.04 -5.68 -14.31
C GLN A 51 -8.73 -4.56 -13.51
N ARG A 52 -9.80 -3.97 -14.05
CA ARG A 52 -10.58 -2.92 -13.37
C ARG A 52 -11.34 -3.45 -12.17
N ARG A 53 -11.92 -4.66 -12.27
CA ARG A 53 -12.56 -5.36 -11.14
C ARG A 53 -11.56 -5.61 -10.02
N ALA A 54 -10.39 -6.16 -10.34
CA ALA A 54 -9.34 -6.42 -9.37
C ALA A 54 -8.85 -5.13 -8.69
N LEU A 55 -8.64 -4.05 -9.46
CA LEU A 55 -8.29 -2.75 -8.89
C LEU A 55 -9.35 -2.24 -7.91
N SER A 56 -10.64 -2.33 -8.28
CA SER A 56 -11.73 -1.94 -7.37
C SER A 56 -11.72 -2.77 -6.08
N ALA A 57 -11.60 -4.09 -6.20
CA ALA A 57 -11.61 -5.01 -5.06
C ALA A 57 -10.42 -4.77 -4.10
N VAL A 58 -9.23 -4.48 -4.65
CA VAL A 58 -8.05 -4.14 -3.84
C VAL A 58 -8.24 -2.77 -3.16
N LEU A 59 -8.78 -1.77 -3.85
CA LEU A 59 -9.03 -0.46 -3.25
C LEU A 59 -10.07 -0.50 -2.13
N ASP A 60 -11.01 -1.44 -2.18
CA ASP A 60 -12.00 -1.63 -1.12
C ASP A 60 -11.37 -2.09 0.21
N THR A 61 -10.20 -2.76 0.18
CA THR A 61 -9.54 -3.26 1.41
C THR A 61 -8.81 -2.18 2.19
N ILE A 62 -8.57 -1.00 1.60
CA ILE A 62 -7.88 0.13 2.25
C ILE A 62 -8.85 1.27 2.63
N LYS A 63 -10.16 1.04 2.51
CA LYS A 63 -11.16 2.00 2.98
C LYS A 63 -11.22 2.00 4.51
N PRO A 64 -11.52 3.15 5.14
CA PRO A 64 -11.66 3.22 6.60
C PRO A 64 -12.62 2.17 7.17
N ASP A 65 -13.74 1.90 6.49
CA ASP A 65 -14.73 0.90 6.91
C ASP A 65 -14.17 -0.54 7.01
N ALA A 66 -13.11 -0.86 6.25
CA ALA A 66 -12.43 -2.15 6.29
C ALA A 66 -11.30 -2.20 7.33
N LEU A 67 -10.77 -1.04 7.73
CA LEU A 67 -9.54 -0.93 8.52
C LEU A 67 -9.79 -0.53 9.99
N VAL A 68 -10.91 0.13 10.29
CA VAL A 68 -11.23 0.61 11.64
C VAL A 68 -11.43 -0.58 12.59
N LEU A 69 -10.67 -0.60 13.69
CA LEU A 69 -10.88 -1.53 14.78
C LEU A 69 -12.07 -1.09 15.66
N PRO A 70 -12.96 -1.99 16.08
CA PRO A 70 -14.04 -1.64 17.00
C PRO A 70 -13.52 -1.11 18.34
N GLU A 71 -14.14 -0.07 18.87
CA GLU A 71 -13.79 0.52 20.17
C GLU A 71 -13.87 -0.50 21.32
N SER A 72 -14.81 -1.45 21.22
CA SER A 72 -14.93 -2.57 22.18
C SER A 72 -13.70 -3.47 22.17
N LEU A 73 -13.05 -3.67 21.03
CA LEU A 73 -11.82 -4.45 20.92
C LEU A 73 -10.62 -3.66 21.44
N LEU A 74 -10.50 -2.37 21.08
CA LEU A 74 -9.39 -1.52 21.54
C LEU A 74 -9.31 -1.44 23.07
N LYS A 75 -10.47 -1.36 23.75
CA LYS A 75 -10.57 -1.38 25.22
C LYS A 75 -10.09 -2.69 25.87
N LEU A 76 -10.05 -3.78 25.12
CA LEU A 76 -9.59 -5.08 25.60
C LEU A 76 -8.08 -5.29 25.41
N ILE A 77 -7.39 -4.41 24.69
CA ILE A 77 -5.95 -4.52 24.43
C ILE A 77 -5.19 -3.74 25.51
N PRO A 78 -4.63 -4.40 26.55
CA PRO A 78 -3.85 -3.70 27.55
C PRO A 78 -2.47 -3.29 27.00
N PRO A 79 -1.78 -2.32 27.63
CA PRO A 79 -0.35 -2.14 27.44
C PRO A 79 0.41 -3.45 27.74
N ARG A 80 1.51 -3.70 27.03
CA ARG A 80 2.30 -4.91 27.28
C ARG A 80 2.93 -4.87 28.69
N PRO A 81 2.89 -5.99 29.45
CA PRO A 81 3.58 -6.08 30.72
C PRO A 81 5.10 -5.92 30.57
N ALA A 82 5.76 -5.45 31.62
CA ALA A 82 7.22 -5.39 31.66
C ALA A 82 7.82 -6.79 31.38
N GLY A 83 8.85 -6.84 30.53
CA GLY A 83 9.50 -8.10 30.12
C GLY A 83 8.92 -8.77 28.87
N TYR A 84 7.72 -8.38 28.41
CA TYR A 84 7.13 -8.87 27.17
C TYR A 84 7.53 -7.96 26.00
N GLN A 85 8.59 -8.36 25.29
CA GLN A 85 9.07 -7.63 24.13
C GLN A 85 8.14 -7.82 22.93
N ARG A 86 8.10 -6.82 22.05
CA ARG A 86 7.55 -6.98 20.70
C ARG A 86 8.55 -7.71 19.81
N THR A 87 8.05 -8.50 18.90
CA THR A 87 8.80 -9.28 17.92
C THR A 87 8.49 -8.80 16.51
N ARG A 88 9.13 -9.42 15.51
CA ARG A 88 8.83 -9.18 14.09
C ARG A 88 7.41 -9.56 13.67
N GLU A 89 6.71 -10.35 14.49
CA GLU A 89 5.34 -10.79 14.26
C GLU A 89 4.30 -9.79 14.81
N ASP A 90 4.76 -8.69 15.43
CA ASP A 90 3.91 -7.63 15.99
C ASP A 90 3.89 -6.40 15.09
N PHE A 91 2.78 -5.64 15.15
CA PHE A 91 2.74 -4.32 14.51
C PHE A 91 3.82 -3.41 15.10
N ARG A 92 4.49 -2.67 14.21
CA ARG A 92 5.40 -1.61 14.62
C ARG A 92 4.57 -0.39 15.02
N ILE A 93 4.62 -0.01 16.29
CA ILE A 93 3.74 1.00 16.88
C ILE A 93 4.51 2.27 17.29
N ARG A 94 3.83 3.43 17.32
CA ARG A 94 4.43 4.71 17.76
C ARG A 94 4.02 5.14 19.16
N THR A 95 3.03 4.50 19.77
CA THR A 95 2.42 4.91 21.04
C THR A 95 2.91 4.10 22.24
N GLN A 96 4.13 3.55 22.21
CA GLN A 96 4.63 2.74 23.32
C GLN A 96 4.52 3.50 24.67
N PRO A 97 4.07 2.83 25.76
CA PRO A 97 3.82 1.39 25.89
C PRO A 97 2.41 0.94 25.47
N THR A 98 1.50 1.85 25.14
CA THR A 98 0.11 1.53 24.75
C THR A 98 0.04 1.03 23.32
N PHE A 99 -1.03 0.32 22.97
CA PHE A 99 -1.29 -0.11 21.60
C PHE A 99 -1.60 1.09 20.70
N ASP A 100 -1.04 1.09 19.48
CA ASP A 100 -1.27 2.11 18.46
C ASP A 100 -2.40 1.63 17.54
N ALA A 101 -3.56 2.28 17.65
CA ALA A 101 -4.74 1.88 16.89
C ALA A 101 -4.64 2.22 15.39
N LEU A 102 -3.65 3.00 14.95
CA LEU A 102 -3.43 3.35 13.55
C LEU A 102 -2.38 2.46 12.87
N ALA A 103 -1.46 1.86 13.64
CA ALA A 103 -0.41 1.01 13.11
C ALA A 103 -0.92 -0.17 12.24
N PRO A 104 -2.01 -0.88 12.60
CA PRO A 104 -2.55 -1.94 11.73
C PRO A 104 -2.99 -1.42 10.36
N ALA A 105 -3.71 -0.30 10.33
CA ALA A 105 -4.19 0.32 9.11
C ALA A 105 -3.03 0.78 8.22
N GLU A 106 -1.99 1.36 8.82
CA GLU A 106 -0.76 1.73 8.12
C GLU A 106 -0.07 0.53 7.48
N ALA A 107 0.07 -0.56 8.22
CA ALA A 107 0.68 -1.80 7.74
C ALA A 107 -0.08 -2.42 6.56
N ILE A 108 -1.41 -2.44 6.59
CA ILE A 108 -2.20 -2.92 5.44
C ILE A 108 -2.07 -1.98 4.26
N ALA A 109 -2.15 -0.67 4.50
CA ALA A 109 -2.01 0.32 3.45
C ALA A 109 -0.65 0.20 2.75
N ASP A 110 0.43 0.00 3.50
CA ASP A 110 1.79 -0.17 2.98
C ASP A 110 1.89 -1.43 2.12
N HIS A 111 1.39 -2.56 2.65
CA HIS A 111 1.33 -3.83 1.92
C HIS A 111 0.58 -3.69 0.59
N VAL A 112 -0.61 -3.10 0.61
CA VAL A 112 -1.45 -2.91 -0.59
C VAL A 112 -0.79 -1.94 -1.57
N SER A 113 -0.33 -0.80 -1.08
CA SER A 113 0.24 0.28 -1.88
C SER A 113 1.53 -0.15 -2.57
N GLY A 114 2.41 -0.88 -1.88
CA GLY A 114 3.62 -1.46 -2.45
C GLY A 114 3.35 -2.39 -3.64
N PHE A 115 2.24 -3.14 -3.62
CA PHE A 115 1.82 -3.91 -4.78
C PHE A 115 1.20 -3.06 -5.88
N LEU A 116 0.34 -2.10 -5.56
CA LEU A 116 -0.34 -1.27 -6.55
C LEU A 116 0.63 -0.35 -7.31
N LEU A 117 1.61 0.21 -6.62
CA LEU A 117 2.57 1.21 -7.13
C LEU A 117 3.95 0.59 -7.46
N ASN A 118 3.98 -0.71 -7.73
CA ASN A 118 5.17 -1.40 -8.20
C ASN A 118 5.64 -0.87 -9.58
N GLN A 119 6.95 -0.61 -9.71
CA GLN A 119 7.55 0.05 -10.88
C GLN A 119 7.40 -0.78 -12.17
N GLU A 120 7.61 -2.09 -12.10
CA GLU A 120 7.51 -3.01 -13.25
C GLU A 120 6.06 -3.15 -13.74
N ARG A 121 5.11 -3.17 -12.81
CA ARG A 121 3.68 -3.22 -13.13
C ARG A 121 3.19 -1.90 -13.72
N ALA A 122 3.63 -0.78 -13.16
CA ALA A 122 3.34 0.54 -13.71
C ALA A 122 3.87 0.67 -15.16
N ALA A 123 5.08 0.16 -15.43
CA ALA A 123 5.62 0.11 -16.78
C ALA A 123 4.79 -0.79 -17.72
N ARG A 124 4.33 -1.95 -17.24
CA ARG A 124 3.43 -2.84 -18.01
C ARG A 124 2.10 -2.17 -18.34
N LEU A 125 1.48 -1.44 -17.42
CA LEU A 125 0.24 -0.70 -17.68
C LEU A 125 0.40 0.33 -18.81
N VAL A 126 1.53 1.04 -18.82
CA VAL A 126 1.86 1.96 -19.92
C VAL A 126 1.97 1.19 -21.25
N GLN A 127 2.71 0.08 -21.27
CA GLN A 127 2.92 -0.70 -22.49
C GLN A 127 1.64 -1.38 -23.01
N PHE A 128 0.83 -1.96 -22.11
CA PHE A 128 -0.38 -2.69 -22.48
C PHE A 128 -1.45 -1.76 -23.03
N ASN A 129 -1.61 -0.57 -22.43
CA ASN A 129 -2.53 0.45 -22.94
C ASN A 129 -2.03 1.06 -24.26
N ALA A 130 -0.72 1.27 -24.43
CA ALA A 130 -0.16 1.76 -25.69
C ALA A 130 -0.37 0.78 -26.87
N ARG A 131 -0.38 -0.53 -26.59
CA ARG A 131 -0.61 -1.60 -27.59
C ARG A 131 -2.10 -1.81 -27.88
N ASP A 132 -2.95 -1.64 -26.88
CA ASP A 132 -4.40 -1.74 -27.00
C ASP A 132 -5.07 -0.78 -26.02
N PRO A 133 -5.68 0.33 -26.51
CA PRO A 133 -6.31 1.34 -25.68
C PRO A 133 -7.44 0.84 -24.77
N ARG A 134 -7.96 -0.38 -24.99
CA ARG A 134 -8.99 -0.98 -24.13
C ARG A 134 -8.44 -1.37 -22.76
N ASN A 135 -7.16 -1.74 -22.68
CA ASN A 135 -6.48 -2.06 -21.43
C ASN A 135 -6.35 -0.81 -20.55
N PRO A 136 -6.44 -0.93 -19.21
CA PRO A 136 -6.23 0.22 -18.34
C PRO A 136 -4.80 0.74 -18.46
N GLY A 137 -4.65 2.05 -18.59
CA GLY A 137 -3.36 2.73 -18.54
C GLY A 137 -2.98 3.14 -17.11
N LEU A 138 -1.71 3.48 -16.90
CA LEU A 138 -1.24 3.96 -15.59
C LEU A 138 -1.99 5.21 -15.10
N LEU A 139 -2.33 6.13 -16.01
CA LEU A 139 -3.11 7.33 -15.67
C LEU A 139 -4.46 6.97 -15.04
N GLU A 140 -5.20 6.04 -15.66
CA GLU A 140 -6.49 5.55 -15.15
C GLU A 140 -6.33 4.93 -13.76
N VAL A 141 -5.32 4.08 -13.58
CA VAL A 141 -5.06 3.39 -12.32
C VAL A 141 -4.73 4.39 -11.20
N LEU A 142 -3.82 5.35 -11.44
CA LEU A 142 -3.49 6.37 -10.43
C LEU A 142 -4.67 7.29 -10.12
N ASP A 143 -5.51 7.63 -11.10
CA ASP A 143 -6.73 8.39 -10.87
C ASP A 143 -7.73 7.64 -9.97
N LYS A 144 -7.86 6.33 -10.16
CA LYS A 144 -8.70 5.48 -9.30
C LYS A 144 -8.14 5.38 -7.88
N ILE A 145 -6.83 5.21 -7.73
CA ILE A 145 -6.16 5.18 -6.41
C ILE A 145 -6.36 6.51 -5.67
N ILE A 146 -6.05 7.64 -6.31
CA ILE A 146 -6.23 8.98 -5.73
C ILE A 146 -7.71 9.27 -5.45
N GLY A 147 -8.61 8.81 -6.33
CA GLY A 147 -10.05 8.89 -6.18
C GLY A 147 -10.58 8.16 -4.94
N ALA A 148 -10.09 6.95 -4.70
CA ALA A 148 -10.51 6.10 -3.58
C ALA A 148 -9.88 6.47 -2.23
N THR A 149 -8.82 7.29 -2.23
CA THR A 149 -8.05 7.64 -1.04
C THR A 149 -8.16 9.14 -0.76
N TRP A 150 -7.30 9.95 -1.36
CA TRP A 150 -7.24 11.39 -1.13
C TRP A 150 -8.54 12.12 -1.45
N LYS A 151 -9.21 11.77 -2.55
CA LYS A 151 -10.46 12.42 -2.99
C LYS A 151 -11.72 11.72 -2.47
N ALA A 152 -11.58 10.69 -1.64
CA ALA A 152 -12.73 10.08 -0.99
C ALA A 152 -13.38 11.06 0.00
N ARG A 153 -14.64 10.81 0.35
CA ARG A 153 -15.35 11.61 1.35
C ARG A 153 -14.57 11.59 2.66
N PRO A 154 -14.27 12.75 3.29
CA PRO A 154 -13.62 12.79 4.59
C PRO A 154 -14.46 12.07 5.65
N ALA A 155 -13.84 11.14 6.37
CA ALA A 155 -14.38 10.57 7.59
C ALA A 155 -14.01 11.43 8.81
N ALA A 156 -14.75 11.29 9.91
CA ALA A 156 -14.51 12.01 11.15
C ALA A 156 -14.02 11.07 12.26
N GLY A 157 -13.37 11.64 13.29
CA GLY A 157 -12.87 10.89 14.43
C GLY A 157 -11.85 9.83 14.04
N TYR A 158 -11.88 8.67 14.70
CA TYR A 158 -10.92 7.59 14.48
C TYR A 158 -10.87 7.10 13.03
N ALA A 159 -12.01 7.01 12.34
CA ALA A 159 -12.05 6.64 10.92
C ALA A 159 -11.38 7.70 10.02
N GLY A 160 -11.44 8.98 10.39
CA GLY A 160 -10.74 10.07 9.72
C GLY A 160 -9.22 9.95 9.84
N GLU A 161 -8.73 9.63 11.04
CA GLU A 161 -7.29 9.39 11.28
C GLU A 161 -6.79 8.16 10.50
N VAL A 162 -7.57 7.07 10.47
CA VAL A 162 -7.27 5.90 9.63
C VAL A 162 -7.18 6.30 8.14
N GLN A 163 -8.10 7.15 7.67
CA GLN A 163 -8.06 7.66 6.30
C GLN A 163 -6.81 8.51 6.04
N HIS A 164 -6.40 9.36 6.99
CA HIS A 164 -5.19 10.17 6.89
C HIS A 164 -3.94 9.30 6.80
N THR A 165 -3.87 8.24 7.60
CA THR A 165 -2.79 7.24 7.56
C THR A 165 -2.69 6.61 6.17
N VAL A 166 -3.79 6.05 5.64
CA VAL A 166 -3.82 5.46 4.29
C VAL A 166 -3.38 6.46 3.21
N ASN A 167 -3.90 7.69 3.28
CA ASN A 167 -3.56 8.75 2.34
C ASN A 167 -2.06 9.06 2.32
N MET A 168 -1.41 9.13 3.49
CA MET A 168 0.03 9.38 3.58
C MET A 168 0.87 8.23 3.03
N VAL A 169 0.46 6.98 3.26
CA VAL A 169 1.14 5.81 2.67
C VAL A 169 1.11 5.89 1.15
N ILE A 170 -0.07 6.13 0.57
CA ILE A 170 -0.24 6.24 -0.88
C ILE A 170 0.58 7.39 -1.46
N LEU A 171 0.65 8.52 -0.76
CA LEU A 171 1.47 9.65 -1.19
C LEU A 171 2.97 9.30 -1.17
N ASN A 172 3.44 8.63 -0.12
CA ASN A 172 4.83 8.20 -0.01
C ASN A 172 5.24 7.27 -1.15
N ASP A 173 4.41 6.27 -1.46
CA ASP A 173 4.70 5.32 -2.53
C ASP A 173 4.56 5.93 -3.92
N LEU A 174 3.64 6.90 -4.09
CA LEU A 174 3.55 7.65 -5.35
C LEU A 174 4.80 8.51 -5.58
N MET A 175 5.34 9.13 -4.53
CA MET A 175 6.62 9.85 -4.60
C MET A 175 7.79 8.89 -4.87
N ALA A 176 7.80 7.71 -4.26
CA ALA A 176 8.80 6.67 -4.51
C ALA A 176 8.74 6.14 -5.95
N LEU A 177 7.53 5.99 -6.52
CA LEU A 177 7.34 5.63 -7.92
C LEU A 177 7.93 6.70 -8.85
N ALA A 178 7.70 7.98 -8.54
CA ALA A 178 8.21 9.12 -9.32
C ALA A 178 9.74 9.26 -9.26
N SER A 179 10.37 9.00 -8.11
CA SER A 179 11.84 9.12 -7.94
C SER A 179 12.61 7.82 -8.16
N GLY A 180 11.93 6.68 -8.37
CA GLY A 180 12.55 5.37 -8.44
C GLY A 180 13.56 5.21 -9.59
N GLU A 181 14.79 4.82 -9.29
CA GLU A 181 15.89 4.71 -10.27
C GLU A 181 15.62 3.70 -11.39
N ARG A 182 14.88 2.63 -11.10
CA ARG A 182 14.49 1.59 -12.07
C ARG A 182 13.15 1.88 -12.77
N THR A 183 12.44 2.93 -12.34
CA THR A 183 11.19 3.36 -12.97
C THR A 183 11.46 3.92 -14.37
N SER A 184 10.65 3.53 -15.36
CA SER A 184 10.75 4.09 -16.72
C SER A 184 10.36 5.57 -16.77
N ASN A 185 10.95 6.34 -17.71
CA ASN A 185 10.72 7.78 -17.82
C ASN A 185 9.23 8.14 -17.95
N GLN A 186 8.45 7.36 -18.71
CA GLN A 186 7.03 7.62 -18.88
C GLN A 186 6.24 7.40 -17.59
N VAL A 187 6.61 6.40 -16.79
CA VAL A 187 5.98 6.16 -15.48
C VAL A 187 6.31 7.30 -14.52
N ARG A 188 7.56 7.77 -14.49
CA ARG A 188 7.96 8.95 -13.68
C ARG A 188 7.18 10.19 -14.09
N ALA A 189 7.11 10.49 -15.38
CA ALA A 189 6.38 11.64 -15.91
C ALA A 189 4.89 11.62 -15.51
N ILE A 190 4.25 10.45 -15.60
CA ILE A 190 2.86 10.27 -15.17
C ILE A 190 2.72 10.46 -13.66
N ALA A 191 3.60 9.87 -12.85
CA ALA A 191 3.56 9.98 -11.39
C ALA A 191 3.77 11.43 -10.93
N GLU A 192 4.76 12.14 -11.48
CA GLU A 192 5.02 13.56 -11.21
C GLU A 192 3.82 14.44 -11.56
N LEU A 193 3.19 14.21 -12.71
CA LEU A 193 1.96 14.91 -13.09
C LEU A 193 0.84 14.68 -12.06
N LYS A 194 0.65 13.45 -11.60
CA LYS A 194 -0.37 13.12 -10.59
C LYS A 194 -0.07 13.74 -9.23
N ILE A 195 1.21 13.80 -8.84
CA ILE A 195 1.66 14.47 -7.61
C ILE A 195 1.34 15.98 -7.68
N GLU A 196 1.61 16.63 -8.80
CA GLU A 196 1.32 18.06 -8.96
C GLU A 196 -0.19 18.36 -8.97
N GLN A 197 -0.97 17.52 -9.66
CA GLN A 197 -2.43 17.60 -9.64
C GLN A 197 -3.00 17.42 -8.23
N LEU A 198 -2.44 16.47 -7.46
CA LEU A 198 -2.81 16.26 -6.07
C LEU A 198 -2.45 17.49 -5.23
N ARG A 199 -1.24 18.06 -5.37
CA ARG A 199 -0.82 19.27 -4.65
C ARG A 199 -1.78 20.45 -4.87
N THR A 200 -2.19 20.66 -6.12
CA THR A 200 -3.16 21.72 -6.45
C THR A 200 -4.50 21.45 -5.78
N TRP A 201 -4.99 20.20 -5.86
CA TRP A 201 -6.24 19.81 -5.22
C TRP A 201 -6.20 19.98 -3.68
N LEU A 202 -5.10 19.60 -3.03
CA LEU A 202 -4.89 19.81 -1.58
C LEU A 202 -4.96 21.28 -1.21
N GLY A 203 -4.36 22.16 -2.03
CA GLY A 203 -4.42 23.60 -1.84
C GLY A 203 -5.85 24.13 -1.84
N THR A 204 -6.68 23.67 -2.76
CA THR A 204 -8.12 24.01 -2.82
C THR A 204 -8.89 23.44 -1.62
N GLN A 205 -8.68 22.17 -1.26
CA GLN A 205 -9.40 21.58 -0.12
C GLN A 205 -9.05 22.25 1.21
N ARG A 206 -7.80 22.69 1.37
CA ARG A 206 -7.35 23.40 2.57
C ARG A 206 -8.13 24.70 2.80
N THR A 207 -8.54 25.39 1.74
CA THR A 207 -9.35 26.62 1.84
C THR A 207 -10.83 26.35 2.05
N LEU A 208 -11.32 25.17 1.64
CA LEU A 208 -12.73 24.78 1.76
C LEU A 208 -13.06 24.15 3.13
N THR A 209 -12.10 23.48 3.78
CA THR A 209 -12.35 22.83 5.07
C THR A 209 -12.49 23.82 6.21
N ALA A 210 -13.55 23.67 6.99
CA ALA A 210 -13.75 24.38 8.25
C ALA A 210 -12.96 23.73 9.40
N ASP A 211 -12.78 22.41 9.35
CA ASP A 211 -12.06 21.64 10.38
C ASP A 211 -10.55 21.93 10.34
N GLU A 212 -10.00 22.33 11.49
CA GLU A 212 -8.60 22.66 11.68
C GLU A 212 -7.69 21.43 11.60
N ASN A 213 -8.15 20.27 12.09
CA ASN A 213 -7.38 19.03 12.03
C ASN A 213 -7.20 18.59 10.58
N GLN A 214 -8.29 18.54 9.81
CA GLN A 214 -8.23 18.30 8.37
C GLN A 214 -7.34 19.34 7.67
N ARG A 215 -7.42 20.63 8.05
CA ARG A 215 -6.58 21.69 7.45
C ARG A 215 -5.09 21.45 7.71
N ALA A 216 -4.74 21.05 8.94
CA ALA A 216 -3.36 20.74 9.34
C ALA A 216 -2.81 19.54 8.55
N PHE A 217 -3.60 18.47 8.42
CA PHE A 217 -3.24 17.30 7.63
C PHE A 217 -2.99 17.65 6.15
N LEU A 218 -3.93 18.34 5.50
CA LEU A 218 -3.80 18.76 4.10
C LEU A 218 -2.60 19.70 3.90
N PHE A 219 -2.35 20.60 4.85
CA PHE A 219 -1.17 21.46 4.83
C PHE A 219 0.12 20.65 4.89
N TYR A 220 0.23 19.70 5.83
CA TYR A 220 1.40 18.85 5.97
C TYR A 220 1.68 18.05 4.69
N ALA A 221 0.66 17.40 4.12
CA ALA A 221 0.77 16.65 2.87
C ALA A 221 1.25 17.53 1.71
N SER A 222 0.70 18.74 1.58
CA SER A 222 1.14 19.70 0.56
C SER A 222 2.61 20.12 0.75
N GLN A 223 3.08 20.24 1.99
CA GLN A 223 4.49 20.55 2.26
C GLN A 223 5.41 19.37 1.96
N GLN A 224 4.96 18.13 2.21
CA GLN A 224 5.71 16.93 1.83
C GLN A 224 5.92 16.86 0.31
N ILE A 225 4.85 17.11 -0.46
CA ILE A 225 4.97 17.17 -1.93
C ILE A 225 5.95 18.27 -2.36
N LYS A 226 5.85 19.46 -1.76
CA LYS A 226 6.74 20.57 -2.11
C LYS A 226 8.21 20.22 -1.84
N ARG A 227 8.51 19.67 -0.67
CA ARG A 227 9.88 19.24 -0.30
C ARG A 227 10.40 18.16 -1.26
N PHE A 228 9.53 17.24 -1.66
CA PHE A 228 9.85 16.23 -2.65
C PHE A 228 10.18 16.85 -4.02
N GLN A 229 9.40 17.81 -4.49
CA GLN A 229 9.65 18.51 -5.74
C GLN A 229 10.95 19.34 -5.71
N ASP A 230 11.26 19.95 -4.56
CA ASP A 230 12.48 20.76 -4.37
C ASP A 230 13.75 19.89 -4.36
N ASP A 231 13.75 18.77 -3.63
CA ASP A 231 14.89 17.84 -3.59
C ASP A 231 14.44 16.37 -3.33
N PRO A 232 14.17 15.60 -4.40
CA PRO A 232 13.72 14.21 -4.26
C PRO A 232 14.72 13.30 -3.55
N LYS A 233 16.03 13.61 -3.60
CA LYS A 233 17.10 12.75 -3.10
C LYS A 233 17.34 12.91 -1.60
N LYS A 234 17.05 14.09 -1.05
CA LYS A 234 17.18 14.36 0.40
C LYS A 234 15.94 14.01 1.20
N MET A 235 14.86 13.59 0.55
CA MET A 235 13.67 13.12 1.23
C MET A 235 13.97 11.80 1.94
N ASN A 236 14.16 11.87 3.26
CA ASN A 236 13.89 10.74 4.13
C ASN A 236 12.38 10.52 4.13
N ILE A 237 11.85 9.89 3.06
CA ILE A 237 10.46 9.44 3.02
C ILE A 237 10.27 8.63 4.29
N THR A 238 9.41 9.13 5.19
CA THR A 238 9.08 8.37 6.40
C THR A 238 8.42 7.12 5.91
N ARG A 239 9.18 6.02 5.92
CA ARG A 239 8.67 4.74 5.46
C ARG A 239 7.46 4.41 6.33
N PRO A 240 6.33 4.06 5.71
CA PRO A 240 5.22 3.51 6.47
C PRO A 240 5.68 2.35 7.35
N GLN A 241 4.89 2.04 8.38
CA GLN A 241 5.16 0.85 9.17
C GLN A 241 5.01 -0.39 8.30
N GLU A 242 6.13 -1.10 8.09
CA GLU A 242 6.14 -2.36 7.38
C GLU A 242 5.19 -3.35 8.07
N PRO A 243 4.39 -4.11 7.30
CA PRO A 243 3.56 -5.16 7.88
C PRO A 243 4.43 -6.18 8.62
N PRO A 244 3.92 -6.78 9.72
CA PRO A 244 4.62 -7.84 10.41
C PRO A 244 4.98 -8.99 9.46
N ASP A 245 6.11 -9.65 9.74
CA ASP A 245 6.61 -10.71 8.89
C ASP A 245 5.52 -11.76 8.64
N GLY A 246 5.35 -12.13 7.38
CA GLY A 246 4.49 -13.25 7.05
C GLY A 246 5.20 -14.57 7.24
N GLN A 247 4.47 -15.59 7.70
CA GLN A 247 4.97 -16.95 7.56
C GLN A 247 5.18 -17.22 6.05
N PRO A 248 6.36 -17.74 5.68
CA PRO A 248 6.54 -18.25 4.33
C PRO A 248 5.61 -19.44 4.15
N ILE A 249 4.67 -19.36 3.21
CA ILE A 249 3.96 -20.54 2.77
C ILE A 249 4.92 -21.28 1.85
N GLY A 250 5.56 -22.32 2.37
CA GLY A 250 6.47 -23.19 1.60
C GLY A 250 7.97 -22.97 1.78
N MET A 251 8.42 -22.19 2.77
CA MET A 251 9.78 -22.45 3.30
C MET A 251 9.64 -23.63 4.24
N ASP A 252 9.94 -24.80 3.70
CA ASP A 252 10.18 -25.92 4.56
C ASP A 252 11.31 -25.57 5.54
N TRP A 253 11.05 -25.81 6.81
CA TRP A 253 11.92 -26.06 7.96
C TRP A 253 13.35 -26.63 7.72
N TRP A 254 13.73 -27.05 6.50
CA TRP A 254 15.10 -27.44 6.15
C TRP A 254 15.99 -26.27 5.65
N GLU A 255 15.46 -25.13 5.19
CA GLU A 255 16.32 -23.98 4.79
C GLU A 255 17.03 -23.31 5.98
N ARG A 256 16.59 -23.53 7.23
CA ARG A 256 17.34 -23.10 8.42
C ARG A 256 18.54 -24.00 8.74
N ALA A 257 18.67 -25.16 8.11
CA ALA A 257 19.83 -26.04 8.28
C ALA A 257 21.03 -25.64 7.39
N ASP A 258 20.79 -24.86 6.32
CA ASP A 258 21.82 -24.59 5.32
C ASP A 258 22.76 -23.43 5.66
N THR A 259 22.52 -22.69 6.75
CA THR A 259 23.52 -21.77 7.31
C THR A 259 24.64 -22.46 8.09
N VAL A 260 24.67 -23.79 8.19
CA VAL A 260 25.69 -24.56 8.92
C VAL A 260 26.69 -25.28 8.01
N CYS A 261 26.44 -25.38 6.70
CA CYS A 261 27.36 -26.05 5.78
C CYS A 261 28.27 -25.07 5.03
N ASN A 262 29.30 -24.60 5.75
CA ASN A 262 30.55 -24.13 5.16
C ASN A 262 31.22 -25.30 4.42
N TRP A 263 31.23 -25.28 3.08
CA TRP A 263 32.21 -26.01 2.29
C TRP A 263 32.73 -25.10 1.18
N ARG A 264 33.94 -24.58 1.44
CA ARG A 264 34.99 -24.05 0.54
C ARG A 264 34.58 -23.38 -0.77
#